data_AF-A0A2B4S3Y1-F1
#
_entry.id   AF-A0A2B4S3Y1-F1
#
_cell.length_a   1.000
_cell.length_b   1.000
_cell.length_c   1.000
_cell.angle_alpha   90.00
_cell.angle_beta   90.00
_cell.angle_gamma   90.00
#
_symmetry.space_group_name_H-M   'P 1'
#
loop_
_entity.id
_entity.type
_entity.pdbx_description
1 polymer ?
#
loop_
_entity_poly.entity_id
_entity_poly.type
_entity_poly.pdbx_seq_one_letter_code
_entity_poly.pdbx_strand_id
1 'polypeptide(L)'
;MRNRFFFQFKENIFMASAAAAPSFRSTKETTNYARLCRLLVDVSSHVLREIFDKKHPRGKLDKVLSSPQTRAVLQLLRRKKVLNPSQWGKLFLACKRKGIEFTSKKVDIYAESWDMSCETTSKLFRRVMEMKPHETKKTLSLNEARNYIIALSKPMGEAVELININLKKVNDEKEKCRAYESDISSFRAQLSFKGFDLTLVSLEYPMIVCAGQECKTYVSVGEDRVMRTVYNQICHDHCFLSGVPVETINNEKLSSCLAMHSGLCTKCSHSYKFHMHITYKTNLVEKEFLSKQTQSSILEKEGLKSQKEAFIRLLQRDIWELEREKDYIYESAGFFGVFLKSNAMIPYNDSFSEYIDMQINDEKMKEKMIRDDEKIRNLTKEKQAYEEKKKLLIKTMASSSPRKFENSHIKEIYTRKEKLCSLKHNGRMLKDALGTILFV
;
A
#
# COMPACT_ATOMS: atom_id res chain seq x y z
N MET A 1 36.74 10.24 -29.00
CA MET A 1 36.08 9.10 -28.30
C MET A 1 34.85 9.48 -27.47
N ARG A 2 34.82 10.62 -26.74
CA ARG A 2 33.64 11.04 -25.93
C ARG A 2 32.33 11.27 -26.71
N ASN A 3 32.36 11.91 -27.88
CA ASN A 3 31.13 12.18 -28.65
C ASN A 3 30.53 10.92 -29.32
N ARG A 4 31.37 9.95 -29.69
CA ARG A 4 30.94 8.64 -30.24
C ARG A 4 30.25 7.77 -29.17
N PHE A 5 30.74 7.82 -27.94
CA PHE A 5 30.16 7.14 -26.77
C PHE A 5 28.74 7.62 -26.42
N PHE A 6 28.47 8.93 -26.55
CA PHE A 6 27.14 9.49 -26.24
C PHE A 6 26.12 9.33 -27.37
N PHE A 7 26.56 9.29 -28.63
CA PHE A 7 25.67 9.00 -29.76
C PHE A 7 25.13 7.57 -29.70
N GLN A 8 26.00 6.61 -29.36
CA GLN A 8 25.64 5.19 -29.22
C GLN A 8 24.75 4.89 -27.99
N PHE A 9 24.86 5.72 -26.94
CA PHE A 9 23.95 5.68 -25.78
C PHE A 9 22.52 6.12 -26.15
N LYS A 10 22.37 7.07 -27.08
CA LYS A 10 21.06 7.58 -27.53
C LYS A 10 20.35 6.60 -28.49
N GLU A 11 21.10 5.94 -29.37
CA GLU A 11 20.56 4.93 -30.32
C GLU A 11 20.12 3.63 -29.63
N ASN A 12 20.89 3.12 -28.66
CA ASN A 12 20.55 1.88 -27.95
C ASN A 12 19.30 2.02 -27.04
N ILE A 13 19.00 3.22 -26.55
CA ILE A 13 17.76 3.51 -25.81
C ILE A 13 16.56 3.59 -26.78
N PHE A 14 16.76 4.12 -27.99
CA PHE A 14 15.69 4.24 -28.99
C PHE A 14 15.28 2.87 -29.56
N MET A 15 16.24 1.96 -29.77
CA MET A 15 16.01 0.60 -30.29
C MET A 15 15.36 -0.36 -29.27
N ALA A 16 15.54 -0.15 -27.97
CA ALA A 16 14.92 -0.96 -26.92
C ALA A 16 13.39 -0.72 -26.76
N SER A 17 12.83 0.28 -27.47
CA SER A 17 11.41 0.62 -27.43
C SER A 17 10.60 0.06 -28.62
N ALA A 18 11.22 -0.72 -29.51
CA ALA A 18 10.63 -1.15 -30.79
C ALA A 18 10.33 -2.66 -30.89
N ALA A 19 10.09 -3.35 -29.77
CA ALA A 19 9.59 -4.74 -29.79
C ALA A 19 8.06 -4.76 -29.68
N ALA A 20 7.43 -5.49 -30.62
CA ALA A 20 5.99 -5.53 -30.90
C ALA A 20 5.09 -5.54 -29.65
N ALA A 21 4.14 -4.60 -29.61
CA ALA A 21 3.15 -4.45 -28.54
C ALA A 21 1.92 -5.34 -28.77
N PRO A 22 1.39 -6.04 -27.75
CA PRO A 22 0.01 -6.50 -27.76
C PRO A 22 -0.92 -5.27 -27.72
N SER A 23 -1.98 -5.33 -28.49
CA SER A 23 -2.99 -4.27 -28.64
C SER A 23 -3.76 -4.01 -27.34
N PHE A 24 -3.24 -3.13 -26.48
CA PHE A 24 -4.04 -2.46 -25.46
C PHE A 24 -4.26 -1.01 -25.89
N ARG A 25 -5.51 -0.52 -25.79
CA ARG A 25 -5.85 0.87 -26.11
C ARG A 25 -4.99 1.82 -25.28
N SER A 26 -4.14 2.56 -25.98
CA SER A 26 -3.33 3.65 -25.43
C SER A 26 -4.25 4.72 -24.84
N THR A 27 -4.16 4.96 -23.54
CA THR A 27 -4.82 6.10 -22.88
C THR A 27 -3.92 7.33 -23.01
N LYS A 28 -4.50 8.55 -22.99
CA LYS A 28 -3.72 9.79 -22.97
C LYS A 28 -2.70 9.81 -21.82
N GLU A 29 -3.01 9.19 -20.69
CA GLU A 29 -2.14 9.06 -19.52
C GLU A 29 -0.89 8.22 -19.77
N THR A 30 -1.01 7.08 -20.45
CA THR A 30 0.16 6.23 -20.79
C THR A 30 1.08 6.93 -21.77
N THR A 31 0.53 7.70 -22.71
CA THR A 31 1.31 8.52 -23.64
C THR A 31 1.97 9.71 -22.93
N ASN A 32 1.26 10.36 -22.01
CA ASN A 32 1.78 11.50 -21.24
C ASN A 32 2.83 11.06 -20.21
N TYR A 33 2.67 9.90 -19.58
CA TYR A 33 3.67 9.31 -18.68
C TYR A 33 4.93 8.91 -19.43
N ALA A 34 4.82 8.28 -20.61
CA ALA A 34 5.99 7.99 -21.45
C ALA A 34 6.71 9.26 -21.89
N ARG A 35 5.98 10.33 -22.22
CA ARG A 35 6.53 11.65 -22.51
C ARG A 35 7.18 12.27 -21.28
N LEU A 36 6.56 12.16 -20.10
CA LEU A 36 7.09 12.67 -18.83
C LEU A 36 8.36 11.93 -18.43
N CYS A 37 8.44 10.61 -18.57
CA CYS A 37 9.66 9.82 -18.33
C CYS A 37 10.76 10.19 -19.32
N ARG A 38 10.44 10.41 -20.59
CA ARG A 38 11.41 10.88 -21.59
C ARG A 38 11.93 12.27 -21.22
N LEU A 39 11.02 13.16 -20.82
CA LEU A 39 11.32 14.53 -20.39
C LEU A 39 12.11 14.54 -19.08
N LEU A 40 11.79 13.67 -18.11
CA LEU A 40 12.56 13.48 -16.88
C LEU A 40 13.95 12.95 -17.20
N VAL A 41 14.11 11.95 -18.06
CA VAL A 41 15.43 11.42 -18.41
C VAL A 41 16.24 12.44 -19.19
N ASP A 42 15.65 13.15 -20.16
CA ASP A 42 16.32 14.15 -20.98
C ASP A 42 16.65 15.41 -20.17
N VAL A 43 15.71 15.94 -19.38
CA VAL A 43 15.91 17.13 -18.53
C VAL A 43 16.78 16.80 -17.33
N SER A 44 16.65 15.64 -16.68
CA SER A 44 17.56 15.27 -15.56
C SER A 44 18.96 15.00 -16.06
N SER A 45 19.14 14.38 -17.24
CA SER A 45 20.47 14.23 -17.84
C SER A 45 21.07 15.58 -18.23
N HIS A 46 20.26 16.50 -18.74
CA HIS A 46 20.68 17.85 -19.06
C HIS A 46 21.02 18.66 -17.81
N VAL A 47 20.17 18.64 -16.78
CA VAL A 47 20.37 19.34 -15.50
C VAL A 47 21.53 18.74 -14.72
N LEU A 48 21.71 17.41 -14.71
CA LEU A 48 22.89 16.78 -14.11
C LEU A 48 24.16 17.14 -14.87
N ARG A 49 24.11 17.22 -16.22
CA ARG A 49 25.23 17.70 -17.04
C ARG A 49 25.53 19.17 -16.78
N GLU A 50 24.50 20.01 -16.72
CA GLU A 50 24.61 21.44 -16.50
C GLU A 50 25.07 21.76 -15.07
N ILE A 51 24.55 21.08 -14.05
CA ILE A 51 25.01 21.19 -12.66
C ILE A 51 26.45 20.66 -12.54
N PHE A 52 26.77 19.54 -13.19
CA PHE A 52 28.13 19.01 -13.21
C PHE A 52 29.10 19.97 -13.90
N ASP A 53 28.73 20.55 -15.05
CA ASP A 53 29.52 21.53 -15.78
C ASP A 53 29.55 22.91 -15.09
N LYS A 54 28.53 23.26 -14.29
CA LYS A 54 28.45 24.50 -13.48
C LYS A 54 29.23 24.39 -12.17
N LYS A 55 29.21 23.22 -11.51
CA LYS A 55 29.99 22.89 -10.30
C LYS A 55 31.44 22.55 -10.64
N HIS A 56 31.67 21.94 -11.81
CA HIS A 56 32.99 21.58 -12.34
C HIS A 56 33.18 22.08 -13.79
N PRO A 57 33.24 23.41 -14.02
CA PRO A 57 33.52 23.95 -15.34
C PRO A 57 34.88 23.47 -15.81
N ARG A 58 34.99 23.07 -17.09
CA ARG A 58 36.28 22.79 -17.71
C ARG A 58 37.20 24.00 -17.52
N GLY A 59 38.26 23.83 -16.74
CA GLY A 59 39.27 24.87 -16.47
C GLY A 59 39.09 25.77 -15.24
N LYS A 60 38.26 25.39 -14.23
CA LYS A 60 38.24 26.10 -12.93
C LYS A 60 38.76 25.31 -11.73
N LEU A 61 38.97 24.00 -11.84
CA LEU A 61 39.50 23.18 -10.73
C LEU A 61 40.88 23.68 -10.27
N ASP A 62 41.72 24.09 -11.22
CA ASP A 62 42.99 24.76 -11.01
C ASP A 62 42.84 26.12 -10.33
N LYS A 63 41.86 26.95 -10.69
CA LYS A 63 41.60 28.26 -10.06
C LYS A 63 41.11 28.13 -8.61
N VAL A 64 40.21 27.17 -8.33
CA VAL A 64 39.65 26.92 -7.00
C VAL A 64 40.70 26.34 -6.04
N LEU A 65 41.46 25.34 -6.49
CA LEU A 65 42.57 24.77 -5.71
C LEU A 65 43.74 25.75 -5.52
N SER A 66 43.79 26.81 -6.33
CA SER A 66 44.79 27.87 -6.27
C SER A 66 44.42 29.03 -5.36
N SER A 67 43.20 29.11 -4.86
CA SER A 67 42.79 30.22 -4.00
C SER A 67 43.54 30.17 -2.65
N PRO A 68 43.94 31.33 -2.08
CA PRO A 68 44.67 31.37 -0.81
C PRO A 68 43.91 30.71 0.34
N GLN A 69 42.58 30.91 0.40
CA GLN A 69 41.74 30.28 1.42
C GLN A 69 41.70 28.75 1.27
N THR A 70 41.49 28.24 0.05
CA THR A 70 41.46 26.79 -0.18
C THR A 70 42.81 26.14 0.09
N ARG A 71 43.93 26.80 -0.24
CA ARG A 71 45.29 26.31 0.04
C ARG A 71 45.57 26.25 1.56
N ALA A 72 45.15 27.26 2.31
CA ALA A 72 45.28 27.28 3.78
C ALA A 72 44.46 26.14 4.42
N VAL A 73 43.23 25.91 3.95
CA VAL A 73 42.38 24.80 4.40
C VAL A 73 42.99 23.44 4.06
N LEU A 74 43.50 23.26 2.84
CA LEU A 74 44.14 22.00 2.41
C LEU A 74 45.43 21.71 3.19
N GLN A 75 46.23 22.73 3.52
CA GLN A 75 47.43 22.58 4.37
C GLN A 75 47.05 22.25 5.82
N LEU A 76 46.00 22.88 6.36
CA LEU A 76 45.48 22.57 7.69
C LEU A 76 44.96 21.12 7.76
N LEU A 77 44.21 20.67 6.76
CA LEU A 77 43.69 19.29 6.65
C LEU A 77 44.81 18.25 6.49
N ARG A 78 45.90 18.60 5.80
CA ARG A 78 47.12 17.78 5.73
C ARG A 78 47.84 17.71 7.07
N ARG A 79 47.99 18.84 7.78
CA ARG A 79 48.61 18.88 9.13
C ARG A 79 47.79 18.09 10.15
N LYS A 80 46.47 18.07 10.00
CA LYS A 80 45.54 17.26 10.81
C LYS A 80 45.43 15.79 10.37
N LYS A 81 46.22 15.33 9.40
CA LYS A 81 46.18 13.96 8.81
C LYS A 81 44.81 13.52 8.24
N VAL A 82 43.90 14.48 7.99
CA VAL A 82 42.59 14.22 7.36
C VAL A 82 42.77 13.96 5.86
N LEU A 83 43.75 14.61 5.24
CA LEU A 83 44.19 14.33 3.87
C LEU A 83 45.42 13.44 3.91
N ASN A 84 45.28 12.21 3.40
CA ASN A 84 46.40 11.28 3.28
C ASN A 84 47.28 11.59 2.05
N PRO A 85 48.52 11.09 1.99
CA PRO A 85 49.43 11.37 0.87
C PRO A 85 48.89 10.99 -0.52
N SER A 86 48.00 9.99 -0.58
CA SER A 86 47.32 9.55 -1.82
C SER A 86 46.28 10.57 -2.29
N GLN A 87 45.47 11.14 -1.38
CA GLN A 87 44.49 12.18 -1.69
C GLN A 87 45.15 13.51 -2.09
N TRP A 88 46.28 13.85 -1.45
CA TRP A 88 47.10 14.99 -1.86
C TRP A 88 47.67 14.81 -3.27
N GLY A 89 48.06 13.58 -3.61
CA GLY A 89 48.50 13.19 -4.95
C GLY A 89 47.43 13.36 -6.03
N LYS A 90 46.14 13.24 -5.72
CA LYS A 90 45.06 13.47 -6.71
C LYS A 90 44.95 14.94 -7.15
N LEU A 91 45.61 15.87 -6.46
CA LEU A 91 45.75 17.28 -6.83
C LEU A 91 46.96 17.53 -7.76
N PHE A 92 47.68 16.48 -8.15
CA PHE A 92 48.93 16.50 -8.92
C PHE A 92 48.86 17.33 -10.21
N LEU A 93 47.77 17.26 -10.98
CA LEU A 93 47.62 18.07 -12.21
C LEU A 93 47.56 19.58 -11.93
N ALA A 94 47.00 19.98 -10.79
CA ALA A 94 46.96 21.38 -10.36
C ALA A 94 48.33 21.83 -9.83
N CYS A 95 49.10 20.93 -9.20
CA CYS A 95 50.43 21.20 -8.68
C CYS A 95 51.50 21.26 -9.80
N LYS A 96 51.48 20.35 -10.77
CA LYS A 96 52.41 20.32 -11.92
C LYS A 96 52.25 21.56 -12.81
N ARG A 97 51.01 22.02 -13.04
CA ARG A 97 50.73 23.29 -13.75
C ARG A 97 51.20 24.55 -13.03
N LYS A 98 51.58 24.46 -11.75
CA LYS A 98 52.12 25.57 -10.94
C LYS A 98 53.62 25.46 -10.68
N GLY A 99 54.33 24.64 -11.45
CA GLY A 99 55.78 24.51 -11.34
C GLY A 99 56.26 23.79 -10.08
N ILE A 100 55.39 23.05 -9.39
CA ILE A 100 55.81 22.17 -8.29
C ILE A 100 56.38 20.90 -8.92
N GLU A 101 57.69 20.72 -8.78
CA GLU A 101 58.37 19.52 -9.25
C GLU A 101 58.09 18.33 -8.33
N PHE A 102 57.79 17.20 -8.95
CA PHE A 102 57.59 15.93 -8.29
C PHE A 102 58.71 14.99 -8.72
N THR A 103 59.21 14.18 -7.80
CA THR A 103 60.18 13.13 -8.14
C THR A 103 59.56 12.12 -9.11
N SER A 104 60.36 11.59 -10.04
CA SER A 104 59.91 10.62 -11.07
C SER A 104 59.06 9.49 -10.47
N LYS A 105 59.54 8.90 -9.38
CA LYS A 105 58.87 7.81 -8.66
C LYS A 105 57.44 8.16 -8.18
N LYS A 106 57.15 9.43 -7.87
CA LYS A 106 55.79 9.87 -7.47
C LYS A 106 54.90 10.12 -8.67
N VAL A 107 55.47 10.58 -9.78
CA VAL A 107 54.74 10.78 -11.05
C VAL A 107 54.18 9.45 -11.54
N ASP A 108 54.99 8.39 -11.49
CA ASP A 108 54.59 7.05 -11.95
C ASP A 108 53.44 6.47 -11.11
N ILE A 109 53.53 6.58 -9.77
CA ILE A 109 52.48 6.14 -8.85
C ILE A 109 51.14 6.86 -9.09
N TYR A 110 51.18 8.15 -9.43
CA TYR A 110 49.95 8.92 -9.69
C TYR A 110 49.36 8.66 -11.07
N ALA A 111 50.20 8.39 -12.08
CA ALA A 111 49.75 7.92 -13.39
C ALA A 111 49.02 6.57 -13.26
N GLU A 112 49.61 5.62 -12.54
CA GLU A 112 49.02 4.31 -12.29
C GLU A 112 47.67 4.40 -11.55
N SER A 113 47.56 5.27 -10.53
CA SER A 113 46.28 5.49 -9.83
C SER A 113 45.21 6.13 -10.72
N TRP A 114 45.59 6.99 -11.67
CA TRP A 114 44.66 7.59 -12.61
C TRP A 114 44.15 6.56 -13.61
N ASP A 115 45.06 5.75 -14.15
CA ASP A 115 44.73 4.66 -15.07
C ASP A 115 43.80 3.65 -14.41
N MET A 116 44.06 3.27 -13.15
CA MET A 116 43.18 2.40 -12.35
C MET A 116 41.78 3.00 -12.16
N SER A 117 41.68 4.31 -11.93
CA SER A 117 40.38 5.00 -11.78
C SER A 117 39.61 5.06 -13.10
N CYS A 118 40.30 5.34 -14.20
CA CYS A 118 39.71 5.33 -15.54
C CYS A 118 39.26 3.93 -15.95
N GLU A 119 40.08 2.90 -15.66
CA GLU A 119 39.75 1.51 -15.93
C GLU A 119 38.57 1.04 -15.09
N THR A 120 38.54 1.35 -13.79
CA THR A 120 37.43 1.00 -12.89
C THR A 120 36.12 1.67 -13.32
N THR A 121 36.18 2.96 -13.69
CA THR A 121 35.01 3.68 -14.22
C THR A 121 34.54 3.07 -15.54
N SER A 122 35.48 2.69 -16.42
CA SER A 122 35.17 2.02 -17.68
C SER A 122 34.56 0.63 -17.48
N LYS A 123 35.04 -0.13 -16.49
CA LYS A 123 34.46 -1.42 -16.05
C LYS A 123 33.04 -1.23 -15.53
N LEU A 124 32.78 -0.20 -14.73
CA LEU A 124 31.44 0.14 -14.25
C LEU A 124 30.50 0.46 -15.42
N PHE A 125 30.91 1.33 -16.35
CA PHE A 125 30.09 1.64 -17.53
C PHE A 125 29.87 0.41 -18.42
N ARG A 126 30.89 -0.43 -18.63
CA ARG A 126 30.75 -1.68 -19.37
C ARG A 126 29.74 -2.62 -18.71
N ARG A 127 29.83 -2.77 -17.39
CA ARG A 127 28.88 -3.56 -16.61
C ARG A 127 27.45 -3.03 -16.75
N VAL A 128 27.26 -1.70 -16.65
CA VAL A 128 25.95 -1.06 -16.83
C VAL A 128 25.42 -1.25 -18.26
N MET A 129 26.28 -1.25 -19.28
CA MET A 129 25.89 -1.50 -20.68
C MET A 129 25.53 -2.98 -20.96
N GLU A 130 26.16 -3.91 -20.27
CA GLU A 130 25.86 -5.35 -20.35
C GLU A 130 24.62 -5.76 -19.53
N MET A 131 24.21 -4.92 -18.58
CA MET A 131 23.00 -5.15 -17.80
C MET A 131 21.79 -5.03 -18.71
N LYS A 132 21.00 -6.11 -18.78
CA LYS A 132 19.70 -6.06 -19.45
C LYS A 132 18.83 -4.99 -18.79
N PRO A 133 18.29 -4.02 -19.56
CA PRO A 133 17.36 -3.04 -19.03
C PRO A 133 16.24 -3.74 -18.27
N HIS A 134 16.01 -3.32 -17.03
CA HIS A 134 14.88 -3.83 -16.27
C HIS A 134 13.59 -3.37 -16.97
N GLU A 135 12.65 -4.30 -17.20
CA GLU A 135 11.37 -3.96 -17.80
C GLU A 135 10.59 -3.05 -16.84
N THR A 136 10.59 -1.75 -17.12
CA THR A 136 9.91 -0.73 -16.32
C THR A 136 8.41 -1.00 -16.15
N LYS A 137 7.79 -1.73 -17.09
CA LYS A 137 6.41 -2.25 -16.99
C LYS A 137 6.21 -3.17 -15.79
N LYS A 138 7.20 -4.01 -15.46
CA LYS A 138 7.15 -4.90 -14.28
C LYS A 138 7.24 -4.12 -12.97
N THR A 139 8.04 -3.06 -12.94
CA THR A 139 8.15 -2.16 -11.77
C THR A 139 6.86 -1.36 -11.55
N LEU A 140 6.24 -0.88 -12.63
CA LEU A 140 4.93 -0.22 -12.58
C LEU A 140 3.86 -1.16 -12.07
N SER A 141 3.78 -2.38 -12.60
CA SER A 141 2.77 -3.36 -12.17
C SER A 141 2.95 -3.82 -10.72
N LEU A 142 4.19 -3.87 -10.22
CA LEU A 142 4.49 -4.14 -8.81
C LEU A 142 4.04 -3.00 -7.89
N ASN A 143 4.31 -1.75 -8.26
CA ASN A 143 3.90 -0.59 -7.47
C ASN A 143 2.37 -0.42 -7.48
N GLU A 144 1.72 -0.62 -8.62
CA GLU A 144 0.25 -0.60 -8.73
C GLU A 144 -0.38 -1.70 -7.88
N ALA A 145 0.11 -2.95 -8.01
CA ALA A 145 -0.34 -4.08 -7.19
C ALA A 145 -0.18 -3.78 -5.70
N ARG A 146 0.94 -3.17 -5.30
CA ARG A 146 1.18 -2.76 -3.92
C ARG A 146 0.16 -1.73 -3.45
N ASN A 147 -0.12 -0.70 -4.24
CA ASN A 147 -1.08 0.34 -3.88
C ASN A 147 -2.49 -0.25 -3.72
N TYR A 148 -2.94 -1.14 -4.61
CA TYR A 148 -4.25 -1.79 -4.46
C TYR A 148 -4.35 -2.63 -3.19
N ILE A 149 -3.31 -3.40 -2.86
CA ILE A 149 -3.31 -4.23 -1.66
C ILE A 149 -3.44 -3.38 -0.40
N ILE A 150 -2.67 -2.30 -0.32
CA ILE A 150 -2.71 -1.39 0.82
C ILE A 150 -4.10 -0.74 0.91
N ALA A 151 -4.62 -0.24 -0.21
CA ALA A 151 -5.94 0.36 -0.31
C ALA A 151 -7.09 -0.59 0.10
N LEU A 152 -6.99 -1.89 -0.24
CA LEU A 152 -8.01 -2.89 0.08
C LEU A 152 -7.99 -3.34 1.54
N SER A 153 -6.92 -3.08 2.29
CA SER A 153 -6.74 -3.66 3.62
C SER A 153 -7.87 -3.29 4.59
N LYS A 154 -8.24 -2.00 4.67
CA LYS A 154 -9.34 -1.53 5.51
C LYS A 154 -10.72 -1.93 4.97
N PRO A 155 -11.07 -1.70 3.68
CA PRO A 155 -12.35 -2.15 3.12
C PRO A 155 -12.63 -3.64 3.31
N MET A 156 -11.61 -4.49 3.14
CA MET A 156 -11.74 -5.94 3.39
C MET A 156 -12.06 -6.23 4.86
N GLY A 157 -11.44 -5.51 5.79
CA GLY A 157 -11.72 -5.66 7.21
C GLY A 157 -13.12 -5.17 7.59
N GLU A 158 -13.57 -4.04 7.04
CA GLU A 158 -14.92 -3.52 7.21
C GLU A 158 -15.97 -4.48 6.60
N ALA A 159 -15.67 -5.12 5.48
CA ALA A 159 -16.52 -6.13 4.86
C ALA A 159 -16.69 -7.36 5.75
N VAL A 160 -15.60 -7.86 6.34
CA VAL A 160 -15.64 -9.00 7.27
C VAL A 160 -16.45 -8.67 8.51
N GLU A 161 -16.31 -7.46 9.06
CA GLU A 161 -17.14 -7.01 10.18
C GLU A 161 -18.63 -6.99 9.83
N LEU A 162 -18.97 -6.43 8.66
CA LEU A 162 -20.36 -6.42 8.16
C LEU A 162 -20.92 -7.84 7.98
N ILE A 163 -20.13 -8.74 7.41
CA ILE A 163 -20.50 -10.15 7.23
C ILE A 163 -20.78 -10.80 8.59
N ASN A 164 -19.91 -10.61 9.59
CA ASN A 164 -20.10 -11.21 10.91
C ASN A 164 -21.35 -10.67 11.62
N ILE A 165 -21.65 -9.36 11.48
CA ILE A 165 -22.89 -8.77 12.00
C ILE A 165 -24.12 -9.41 11.34
N ASN A 166 -24.12 -9.50 10.01
CA ASN A 166 -25.24 -10.09 9.26
C ASN A 166 -25.38 -11.60 9.52
N LEU A 167 -24.29 -12.35 9.67
CA LEU A 167 -24.32 -13.76 10.04
C LEU A 167 -24.97 -13.97 11.41
N LYS A 168 -24.65 -13.14 12.40
CA LYS A 168 -25.30 -13.18 13.72
C LYS A 168 -26.80 -12.94 13.58
N LYS A 169 -27.19 -11.86 12.90
CA LYS A 169 -28.61 -11.51 12.68
C LYS A 169 -29.39 -12.60 11.98
N VAL A 170 -28.85 -13.17 10.90
CA VAL A 170 -29.51 -14.22 10.11
C VAL A 170 -29.63 -15.52 10.92
N ASN A 171 -28.63 -15.88 11.73
CA ASN A 171 -28.73 -17.04 12.61
C ASN A 171 -29.78 -16.83 13.72
N ASP A 172 -29.82 -15.64 14.33
CA ASP A 172 -30.82 -15.32 15.35
C ASP A 172 -32.25 -15.41 14.77
N GLU A 173 -32.50 -14.85 13.58
CA GLU A 173 -33.81 -14.95 12.92
C GLU A 173 -34.16 -16.39 12.51
N LYS A 174 -33.16 -17.19 12.11
CA LYS A 174 -33.35 -18.61 11.80
C LYS A 174 -33.76 -19.42 13.04
N GLU A 175 -33.14 -19.18 14.19
CA GLU A 175 -33.51 -19.86 15.44
C GLU A 175 -34.88 -19.38 15.95
N LYS A 176 -35.19 -18.08 15.83
CA LYS A 176 -36.55 -17.58 16.12
C LYS A 176 -37.61 -18.27 15.26
N CYS A 177 -37.35 -18.46 13.96
CA CYS A 177 -38.28 -19.15 13.07
C CYS A 177 -38.52 -20.62 13.48
N ARG A 178 -37.54 -21.28 14.11
CA ARG A 178 -37.69 -22.65 14.64
C ARG A 178 -38.49 -22.69 15.94
N ALA A 179 -38.38 -21.66 16.79
CA ALA A 179 -39.01 -21.62 18.10
C ALA A 179 -40.53 -21.33 18.05
N TYR A 180 -41.01 -20.58 17.06
CA TYR A 180 -42.44 -20.30 16.93
C TYR A 180 -43.14 -21.37 16.11
N GLU A 181 -44.02 -22.18 16.71
CA GLU A 181 -44.78 -23.19 15.96
C GLU A 181 -46.09 -22.67 15.35
N SER A 182 -46.75 -21.63 15.90
CA SER A 182 -48.19 -21.43 15.65
C SER A 182 -48.70 -20.04 15.21
N ASP A 183 -47.93 -18.95 15.24
CA ASP A 183 -48.44 -17.62 14.84
C ASP A 183 -47.98 -17.15 13.45
N ILE A 184 -48.95 -16.92 12.55
CA ILE A 184 -48.75 -16.42 11.18
C ILE A 184 -48.32 -14.95 11.19
N SER A 185 -48.82 -14.15 12.13
CA SER A 185 -48.55 -12.71 12.19
C SER A 185 -47.09 -12.44 12.55
N SER A 186 -46.58 -13.16 13.56
CA SER A 186 -45.17 -13.14 13.95
C SER A 186 -44.23 -13.59 12.83
N PHE A 187 -44.61 -14.62 12.06
CA PHE A 187 -43.80 -15.07 10.91
C PHE A 187 -43.75 -14.05 9.77
N ARG A 188 -44.87 -13.37 9.47
CA ARG A 188 -44.88 -12.30 8.45
C ARG A 188 -44.00 -11.12 8.84
N ALA A 189 -44.00 -10.76 10.13
CA ALA A 189 -43.08 -9.72 10.63
C ALA A 189 -41.62 -10.16 10.48
N GLN A 190 -41.30 -11.44 10.76
CA GLN A 190 -39.94 -11.98 10.56
C GLN A 190 -39.47 -11.93 9.11
N LEU A 191 -40.35 -12.09 8.12
CA LEU A 191 -39.96 -11.98 6.70
C LEU A 191 -39.44 -10.59 6.33
N SER A 192 -39.79 -9.56 7.11
CA SER A 192 -39.39 -8.16 6.92
C SER A 192 -38.23 -7.74 7.82
N PHE A 193 -37.45 -8.68 8.35
CA PHE A 193 -36.33 -8.34 9.23
C PHE A 193 -35.27 -7.50 8.50
N LYS A 194 -34.64 -6.63 9.28
CA LYS A 194 -33.57 -5.76 8.79
C LYS A 194 -32.22 -6.41 9.07
N GLY A 195 -31.35 -6.36 8.07
CA GLY A 195 -29.92 -6.57 8.22
C GLY A 195 -29.18 -5.25 8.15
N PHE A 196 -27.87 -5.33 7.97
CA PHE A 196 -26.99 -4.18 7.94
C PHE A 196 -26.29 -4.06 6.59
N ASP A 197 -26.03 -2.81 6.18
CA ASP A 197 -25.28 -2.45 4.98
C ASP A 197 -24.28 -1.34 5.33
N LEU A 198 -23.21 -1.20 4.53
CA LEU A 198 -22.22 -0.14 4.68
C LEU A 198 -22.34 0.85 3.53
N THR A 199 -22.62 2.11 3.88
CA THR A 199 -22.62 3.21 2.93
C THR A 199 -21.31 3.98 3.01
N LEU A 200 -20.76 4.32 1.85
CA LEU A 200 -19.48 5.02 1.74
C LEU A 200 -19.74 6.46 1.34
N VAL A 201 -19.16 7.39 2.10
CA VAL A 201 -19.23 8.83 1.84
C VAL A 201 -17.82 9.30 1.52
N SER A 202 -17.59 9.66 0.26
CA SER A 202 -16.33 10.25 -0.19
C SER A 202 -16.14 11.63 0.44
N LEU A 203 -14.91 11.94 0.85
CA LEU A 203 -14.54 13.24 1.40
C LEU A 203 -14.02 14.15 0.29
N GLU A 204 -14.38 15.43 0.35
CA GLU A 204 -13.88 16.44 -0.59
C GLU A 204 -12.35 16.62 -0.49
N TYR A 205 -11.81 16.48 0.73
CA TYR A 205 -10.39 16.58 1.02
C TYR A 205 -9.93 15.43 1.92
N PRO A 206 -8.72 14.90 1.70
CA PRO A 206 -8.12 13.93 2.61
C PRO A 206 -7.88 14.54 4.00
N MET A 207 -8.18 13.77 5.04
CA MET A 207 -8.07 14.22 6.43
C MET A 207 -7.35 13.19 7.28
N ILE A 208 -6.80 13.59 8.43
CA ILE A 208 -6.21 12.68 9.41
C ILE A 208 -7.15 12.56 10.61
N VAL A 209 -7.54 11.32 10.91
CA VAL A 209 -8.29 10.95 12.11
C VAL A 209 -7.43 10.16 13.08
N CYS A 210 -7.80 10.21 14.36
CA CYS A 210 -7.15 9.42 15.41
C CYS A 210 -7.94 8.16 15.74
N ALA A 211 -7.25 7.02 15.74
CA ALA A 211 -7.70 5.73 16.23
C ALA A 211 -7.15 5.41 17.63
N GLY A 212 -6.79 6.42 18.41
CA GLY A 212 -6.48 6.29 19.84
C GLY A 212 -7.75 6.07 20.67
N GLN A 213 -7.64 5.36 21.79
CA GLN A 213 -8.81 4.92 22.57
C GLN A 213 -9.66 6.10 23.07
N GLU A 214 -9.03 7.18 23.55
CA GLU A 214 -9.72 8.37 24.05
C GLU A 214 -10.35 9.23 22.94
N CYS A 215 -9.97 8.97 21.69
CA CYS A 215 -10.45 9.70 20.51
C CYS A 215 -11.61 9.00 19.80
N LYS A 216 -11.99 7.80 20.27
CA LYS A 216 -13.06 6.99 19.71
C LYS A 216 -14.37 7.30 20.41
N THR A 217 -15.44 7.15 19.64
CA THR A 217 -16.81 7.19 20.15
C THR A 217 -17.54 5.95 19.66
N TYR A 218 -18.60 5.58 20.36
CA TYR A 218 -19.41 4.41 20.01
C TYR A 218 -20.84 4.84 19.75
N VAL A 219 -21.37 4.45 18.59
CA VAL A 219 -22.74 4.78 18.17
C VAL A 219 -23.52 3.48 18.08
N SER A 220 -24.69 3.43 18.74
CA SER A 220 -25.64 2.33 18.60
C SER A 220 -26.39 2.48 17.28
N VAL A 221 -26.29 1.46 16.42
CA VAL A 221 -26.93 1.45 15.11
C VAL A 221 -28.03 0.39 15.10
N GLY A 222 -29.21 0.81 14.64
CA GLY A 222 -30.35 -0.08 14.45
C GLY A 222 -31.11 -0.47 15.71
N GLU A 223 -32.18 -1.23 15.53
CA GLU A 223 -33.03 -1.77 16.59
C GLU A 223 -32.27 -2.73 17.50
N ASP A 224 -31.34 -3.49 16.92
CA ASP A 224 -30.45 -4.42 17.64
C ASP A 224 -29.33 -3.70 18.42
N ARG A 225 -29.27 -2.36 18.37
CA ARG A 225 -28.28 -1.51 19.07
C ARG A 225 -26.84 -1.95 18.85
N VAL A 226 -26.49 -2.32 17.62
CA VAL A 226 -25.13 -2.75 17.27
C VAL A 226 -24.16 -1.59 17.50
N MET A 227 -23.19 -1.79 18.39
CA MET A 227 -22.23 -0.75 18.77
C MET A 227 -21.12 -0.63 17.73
N ARG A 228 -21.17 0.43 16.91
CA ARG A 228 -20.16 0.77 15.91
C ARG A 228 -19.13 1.74 16.49
N THR A 229 -17.85 1.45 16.29
CA THR A 229 -16.75 2.36 16.59
C THR A 229 -16.67 3.47 15.53
N VAL A 230 -16.64 4.72 15.97
CA VAL A 230 -16.53 5.91 15.11
C VAL A 230 -15.32 6.75 15.50
N TYR A 231 -14.47 7.04 14.51
CA TYR A 231 -13.26 7.84 14.64
C TYR A 231 -13.57 9.33 14.44
N ASN A 232 -14.17 9.95 15.45
CA ASN A 232 -14.66 11.33 15.38
C ASN A 232 -13.55 12.39 15.55
N GLN A 233 -12.43 12.04 16.18
CA GLN A 233 -11.36 13.01 16.40
C GLN A 233 -10.61 13.32 15.10
N ILE A 234 -10.88 14.51 14.55
CA ILE A 234 -10.19 15.06 13.38
C ILE A 234 -8.92 15.78 13.84
N CYS A 235 -7.76 15.13 13.64
CA CYS A 235 -6.46 15.68 14.00
C CYS A 235 -5.94 16.68 12.96
N HIS A 236 -6.25 16.46 11.67
CA HIS A 236 -5.93 17.39 10.59
C HIS A 236 -7.02 17.33 9.52
N ASP A 237 -7.65 18.45 9.19
CA ASP A 237 -8.82 18.50 8.30
C ASP A 237 -8.43 18.43 6.81
N HIS A 238 -7.45 19.24 6.38
CA HIS A 238 -7.02 19.31 4.98
C HIS A 238 -5.56 18.86 4.85
N CYS A 239 -5.34 17.56 4.73
CA CYS A 239 -4.02 16.96 4.68
C CYS A 239 -3.55 16.64 3.26
N PHE A 240 -2.75 17.53 2.67
CA PHE A 240 -2.18 17.33 1.32
C PHE A 240 -0.86 16.53 1.31
N LEU A 241 -0.68 15.59 2.24
CA LEU A 241 0.56 14.82 2.31
C LEU A 241 0.65 13.82 1.15
N SER A 242 1.57 14.07 0.22
CA SER A 242 1.79 13.19 -0.93
C SER A 242 2.57 11.93 -0.55
N GLY A 243 2.17 10.78 -1.09
CA GLY A 243 2.90 9.52 -0.94
C GLY A 243 2.71 8.80 0.40
N VAL A 244 1.66 9.19 1.15
CA VAL A 244 1.17 8.45 2.32
C VAL A 244 0.03 7.53 1.85
N PRO A 245 0.15 6.21 2.05
CA PRO A 245 -0.97 5.30 1.83
C PRO A 245 -2.18 5.71 2.67
N VAL A 246 -3.32 5.86 2.01
CA VAL A 246 -4.59 6.18 2.66
C VAL A 246 -5.15 4.94 3.36
N GLU A 247 -6.07 5.15 4.30
CA GLU A 247 -6.83 4.11 5.01
C GLU A 247 -5.96 3.12 5.81
N THR A 248 -4.74 3.53 6.19
CA THR A 248 -3.82 2.73 7.01
C THR A 248 -3.34 3.49 8.25
N ILE A 249 -3.11 2.75 9.32
CA ILE A 249 -2.47 3.22 10.55
C ILE A 249 -0.97 2.89 10.52
N ASN A 250 -0.22 3.34 11.54
CA ASN A 250 1.18 2.96 11.73
C ASN A 250 2.12 3.31 10.56
N ASN A 251 1.82 4.40 9.84
CA ASN A 251 2.69 4.87 8.76
C ASN A 251 3.65 5.96 9.23
N GLU A 252 4.96 5.70 9.15
CA GLU A 252 5.99 6.66 9.57
C GLU A 252 5.91 8.00 8.85
N LYS A 253 5.44 8.03 7.59
CA LYS A 253 5.31 9.27 6.83
C LYS A 253 4.26 10.22 7.42
N LEU A 254 3.32 9.73 8.24
CA LEU A 254 2.37 10.57 8.96
C LEU A 254 3.06 11.50 9.95
N SER A 255 4.25 11.13 10.46
CA SER A 255 5.05 12.00 11.34
C SER A 255 5.45 13.33 10.67
N SER A 256 5.44 13.39 9.34
CA SER A 256 5.74 14.60 8.56
C SER A 256 4.51 15.50 8.35
N CYS A 257 3.36 15.13 8.90
CA CYS A 257 2.16 15.98 8.88
C CYS A 257 2.33 17.20 9.76
N LEU A 258 1.75 18.35 9.34
CA LEU A 258 1.70 19.58 10.12
C LEU A 258 1.10 19.39 11.52
N ALA A 259 0.15 18.46 11.67
CA ALA A 259 -0.47 18.14 12.96
C ALA A 259 0.44 17.34 13.90
N MET A 260 1.60 16.85 13.42
CA MET A 260 2.55 16.05 14.19
C MET A 260 3.78 16.87 14.59
N HIS A 261 4.11 16.83 15.87
CA HIS A 261 5.32 17.42 16.42
C HIS A 261 6.09 16.36 17.20
N SER A 262 7.35 16.09 16.80
CA SER A 262 8.20 15.07 17.44
C SER A 262 7.56 13.67 17.52
N GLY A 263 6.74 13.32 16.53
CA GLY A 263 6.03 12.03 16.47
C GLY A 263 4.75 11.93 17.31
N LEU A 264 4.35 13.00 17.99
CA LEU A 264 3.09 13.12 18.73
C LEU A 264 2.14 14.10 18.04
N CYS A 265 0.85 13.82 18.12
CA CYS A 265 -0.18 14.71 17.59
C CYS A 265 -0.40 15.89 18.51
N THR A 266 -0.42 17.09 17.93
CA THR A 266 -0.66 18.34 18.66
C THR A 266 -2.10 18.50 19.16
N LYS A 267 -3.07 17.80 18.55
CA LYS A 267 -4.49 17.87 18.94
C LYS A 267 -4.90 16.86 20.00
N CYS A 268 -4.45 15.61 19.88
CA CYS A 268 -4.88 14.53 20.78
C CYS A 268 -3.74 13.87 21.55
N SER A 269 -2.51 14.36 21.43
CA SER A 269 -1.31 13.85 22.12
C SER A 269 -0.93 12.39 21.83
N HIS A 270 -1.67 11.69 20.98
CA HIS A 270 -1.35 10.32 20.58
C HIS A 270 -0.19 10.28 19.56
N SER A 271 0.54 9.17 19.56
CA SER A 271 1.58 8.91 18.54
C SER A 271 1.00 8.88 17.13
N TYR A 272 1.81 9.28 16.13
CA TYR A 272 1.48 9.13 14.71
C TYR A 272 1.02 7.71 14.34
N LYS A 273 1.42 6.68 15.11
CA LYS A 273 1.04 5.28 14.88
C LYS A 273 -0.46 5.03 14.97
N PHE A 274 -1.17 5.81 15.77
CA PHE A 274 -2.62 5.71 15.93
C PHE A 274 -3.40 6.58 14.93
N HIS A 275 -2.73 7.26 14.01
CA HIS A 275 -3.37 8.17 13.07
C HIS A 275 -3.56 7.51 11.72
N MET A 276 -4.66 7.84 11.06
CA MET A 276 -5.02 7.31 9.75
C MET A 276 -5.36 8.45 8.81
N HIS A 277 -4.76 8.43 7.62
CA HIS A 277 -5.08 9.36 6.54
C HIS A 277 -6.27 8.81 5.76
N ILE A 278 -7.44 9.42 5.87
CA ILE A 278 -8.68 8.94 5.27
C ILE A 278 -9.16 9.84 4.13
N THR A 279 -9.81 9.19 3.16
CA THR A 279 -10.41 9.79 1.95
C THR A 279 -11.91 9.52 1.85
N TYR A 280 -12.42 8.62 2.68
CA TYR A 280 -13.84 8.34 2.82
C TYR A 280 -14.21 8.01 4.26
N LYS A 281 -15.51 8.09 4.57
CA LYS A 281 -16.11 7.57 5.80
C LYS A 281 -17.12 6.49 5.48
N THR A 282 -17.25 5.51 6.36
CA THR A 282 -18.23 4.42 6.24
C THR A 282 -19.29 4.55 7.32
N ASN A 283 -20.55 4.49 6.93
CA ASN A 283 -21.70 4.52 7.82
C ASN A 283 -22.45 3.20 7.74
N LEU A 284 -22.66 2.57 8.90
CA LEU A 284 -23.51 1.38 9.01
C LEU A 284 -24.97 1.83 9.01
N VAL A 285 -25.79 1.21 8.17
CA VAL A 285 -27.21 1.51 8.06
C VAL A 285 -28.01 0.21 8.11
N GLU A 286 -29.21 0.26 8.68
CA GLU A 286 -30.16 -0.85 8.57
C GLU A 286 -30.83 -0.84 7.20
N LYS A 287 -31.07 -2.05 6.68
CA LYS A 287 -31.73 -2.25 5.40
C LYS A 287 -32.54 -3.54 5.44
N GLU A 288 -33.66 -3.57 4.72
CA GLU A 288 -34.41 -4.81 4.52
C GLU A 288 -33.45 -5.88 3.96
N PHE A 289 -33.32 -7.00 4.69
CA PHE A 289 -32.41 -8.06 4.29
C PHE A 289 -32.96 -8.83 3.08
N LEU A 290 -34.27 -9.07 3.07
CA LEU A 290 -34.96 -9.75 1.99
C LEU A 290 -35.66 -8.77 1.05
N SER A 291 -35.48 -8.97 -0.25
CA SER A 291 -36.22 -8.22 -1.25
C SER A 291 -37.73 -8.52 -1.18
N LYS A 292 -38.56 -7.55 -1.55
CA LYS A 292 -40.03 -7.72 -1.64
C LYS A 292 -40.43 -8.91 -2.50
N GLN A 293 -39.71 -9.14 -3.61
CA GLN A 293 -39.95 -10.29 -4.49
C GLN A 293 -39.71 -11.62 -3.76
N THR A 294 -38.62 -11.72 -3.02
CA THR A 294 -38.29 -12.91 -2.22
C THR A 294 -39.34 -13.17 -1.14
N GLN A 295 -39.81 -12.11 -0.49
CA GLN A 295 -40.88 -12.22 0.52
C GLN A 295 -42.18 -12.75 -0.10
N SER A 296 -42.60 -12.21 -1.26
CA SER A 296 -43.78 -12.69 -1.99
C SER A 296 -43.66 -14.16 -2.37
N SER A 297 -42.53 -14.60 -2.93
CA SER A 297 -42.34 -16.01 -3.31
C SER A 297 -42.37 -16.99 -2.13
N ILE A 298 -42.07 -16.53 -0.90
CA ILE A 298 -42.25 -17.35 0.30
C ILE A 298 -43.74 -17.42 0.67
N LEU A 299 -44.44 -16.29 0.65
CA LEU A 299 -45.85 -16.19 1.02
C LEU A 299 -46.80 -16.91 0.05
N GLU A 300 -46.41 -17.06 -1.21
CA GLU A 300 -47.16 -17.81 -2.23
C GLU A 300 -47.21 -19.32 -1.96
N LYS A 301 -46.33 -19.85 -1.09
CA LYS A 301 -46.33 -21.29 -0.78
C LYS A 301 -47.53 -21.69 0.09
N GLU A 302 -48.12 -22.83 -0.25
CA GLU A 302 -49.24 -23.39 0.50
C GLU A 302 -48.82 -23.90 1.88
N GLY A 303 -49.44 -23.32 2.91
CA GLY A 303 -49.30 -23.73 4.30
C GLY A 303 -48.08 -23.14 5.02
N LEU A 304 -48.29 -22.75 6.29
CA LEU A 304 -47.26 -22.11 7.12
C LEU A 304 -45.98 -22.94 7.25
N LYS A 305 -46.10 -24.27 7.30
CA LYS A 305 -44.95 -25.19 7.35
C LYS A 305 -44.06 -25.05 6.11
N SER A 306 -44.65 -25.08 4.92
CA SER A 306 -43.93 -24.92 3.65
C SER A 306 -43.26 -23.55 3.53
N GLN A 307 -43.92 -22.50 4.02
CA GLN A 307 -43.37 -21.14 4.06
C GLN A 307 -42.16 -21.05 4.99
N LYS A 308 -42.26 -21.57 6.21
CA LYS A 308 -41.16 -21.61 7.19
C LYS A 308 -39.97 -22.40 6.68
N GLU A 309 -40.20 -23.58 6.10
CA GLU A 309 -39.12 -24.38 5.51
C GLU A 309 -38.44 -23.65 4.34
N ALA A 310 -39.20 -22.95 3.50
CA ALA A 310 -38.62 -22.15 2.41
C ALA A 310 -37.79 -20.98 2.94
N PHE A 311 -38.28 -20.28 3.97
CA PHE A 311 -37.54 -19.22 4.63
C PHE A 311 -36.25 -19.73 5.29
N ILE A 312 -36.29 -20.84 6.03
CA ILE A 312 -35.09 -21.44 6.64
C ILE A 312 -34.07 -21.86 5.57
N ARG A 313 -34.52 -22.49 4.47
CA ARG A 313 -33.63 -22.85 3.35
C ARG A 313 -32.99 -21.63 2.71
N LEU A 314 -33.73 -20.53 2.59
CA LEU A 314 -33.22 -19.26 2.09
C LEU A 314 -32.14 -18.69 3.03
N LEU A 315 -32.41 -18.61 4.34
CA LEU A 315 -31.44 -18.11 5.32
C LEU A 315 -30.18 -18.99 5.37
N GLN A 316 -30.32 -20.32 5.26
CA GLN A 316 -29.17 -21.23 5.17
C GLN A 316 -28.31 -20.97 3.94
N ARG A 317 -28.94 -20.69 2.79
CA ARG A 317 -28.22 -20.31 1.57
C ARG A 317 -27.48 -18.99 1.76
N ASP A 318 -28.12 -17.99 2.36
CA ASP A 318 -27.52 -16.67 2.55
C ASP A 318 -26.36 -16.72 3.57
N ILE A 319 -26.48 -17.51 4.64
CA ILE A 319 -25.37 -17.83 5.57
C ILE A 319 -24.19 -18.42 4.81
N TRP A 320 -24.44 -19.44 3.99
CA TRP A 320 -23.38 -20.11 3.24
C TRP A 320 -22.71 -19.19 2.22
N GLU A 321 -23.47 -18.32 1.55
CA GLU A 321 -22.90 -17.31 0.65
C GLU A 321 -22.02 -16.30 1.40
N LEU A 322 -22.48 -15.78 2.55
CA LEU A 322 -21.74 -14.85 3.40
C LEU A 322 -20.44 -15.47 3.95
N GLU A 323 -20.50 -16.71 4.45
CA GLU A 323 -19.32 -17.46 4.90
C GLU A 323 -18.31 -17.63 3.77
N ARG A 324 -18.77 -17.99 2.56
CA ARG A 324 -17.89 -18.14 1.41
C ARG A 324 -17.23 -16.82 0.98
N GLU A 325 -17.94 -15.71 1.07
CA GLU A 325 -17.36 -14.38 0.83
C GLU A 325 -16.28 -14.06 1.87
N LYS A 326 -16.57 -14.29 3.15
CA LYS A 326 -15.61 -14.09 4.25
C LYS A 326 -14.33 -14.88 4.03
N ASP A 327 -14.46 -16.17 3.73
CA ASP A 327 -13.32 -17.06 3.47
C ASP A 327 -12.46 -16.57 2.30
N TYR A 328 -13.11 -16.07 1.25
CA TYR A 328 -12.42 -15.54 0.08
C TYR A 328 -11.68 -14.23 0.37
N ILE A 329 -12.26 -13.36 1.22
CA ILE A 329 -11.59 -12.15 1.70
C ILE A 329 -10.33 -12.51 2.50
N TYR A 330 -10.43 -13.41 3.47
CA TYR A 330 -9.29 -13.85 4.27
C TYR A 330 -8.19 -14.50 3.42
N GLU A 331 -8.57 -15.33 2.44
CA GLU A 331 -7.61 -15.93 1.52
C GLU A 331 -6.88 -14.88 0.69
N SER A 332 -7.62 -13.90 0.17
CA SER A 332 -7.04 -12.84 -0.64
C SER A 332 -6.14 -11.93 0.17
N ALA A 333 -6.56 -11.54 1.39
CA ALA A 333 -5.72 -10.79 2.32
C ALA A 333 -4.43 -11.55 2.66
N GLY A 334 -4.53 -12.86 2.91
CA GLY A 334 -3.37 -13.70 3.19
C GLY A 334 -2.41 -13.75 2.00
N PHE A 335 -2.93 -13.95 0.79
CA PHE A 335 -2.14 -13.92 -0.44
C PHE A 335 -1.45 -12.57 -0.64
N PHE A 336 -2.18 -11.47 -0.44
CA PHE A 336 -1.66 -10.11 -0.55
C PHE A 336 -0.57 -9.82 0.49
N GLY A 337 -0.75 -10.23 1.74
CA GLY A 337 0.24 -10.08 2.80
C GLY A 337 1.53 -10.85 2.53
N VAL A 338 1.43 -12.08 1.99
CA VAL A 338 2.63 -12.83 1.56
C VAL A 338 3.30 -12.16 0.37
N PHE A 339 2.53 -11.74 -0.63
CA PHE A 339 3.08 -11.05 -1.80
C PHE A 339 3.86 -9.80 -1.42
N LEU A 340 3.30 -8.95 -0.55
CA LEU A 340 3.99 -7.75 -0.10
C LEU A 340 5.25 -8.07 0.70
N LYS A 341 5.23 -9.10 1.56
CA LYS A 341 6.41 -9.55 2.30
C LYS A 341 7.54 -10.03 1.36
N SER A 342 7.21 -10.79 0.32
CA SER A 342 8.19 -11.35 -0.61
C SER A 342 8.81 -10.32 -1.56
N ASN A 343 8.07 -9.25 -1.87
CA ASN A 343 8.51 -8.21 -2.83
C ASN A 343 8.95 -6.90 -2.14
N ALA A 344 8.95 -6.86 -0.81
CA ALA A 344 9.33 -5.70 -0.02
C ALA A 344 10.85 -5.58 0.13
N MET A 345 11.41 -4.42 -0.26
CA MET A 345 12.80 -4.04 0.05
C MET A 345 12.98 -3.51 1.50
N ILE A 346 11.88 -3.31 2.24
CA ILE A 346 11.79 -2.69 3.58
C ILE A 346 10.82 -3.55 4.41
N PRO A 347 10.97 -3.69 5.75
CA PRO A 347 10.03 -4.46 6.57
C PRO A 347 8.55 -4.18 6.23
N TYR A 348 7.85 -5.20 5.75
CA TYR A 348 6.42 -5.14 5.47
C TYR A 348 5.64 -5.46 6.74
N ASN A 349 4.77 -4.54 7.12
CA ASN A 349 3.81 -4.73 8.19
C ASN A 349 2.47 -5.18 7.58
N ASP A 350 1.86 -6.23 8.13
CA ASP A 350 0.63 -6.79 7.59
C ASP A 350 -0.57 -5.93 8.01
N SER A 351 -0.93 -4.97 7.16
CA SER A 351 -2.01 -4.02 7.40
C SER A 351 -3.36 -4.68 7.69
N PHE A 352 -3.61 -5.87 7.16
CA PHE A 352 -4.85 -6.60 7.45
C PHE A 352 -4.81 -7.27 8.83
N SER A 353 -3.69 -7.89 9.20
CA SER A 353 -3.50 -8.45 10.55
C SER A 353 -3.57 -7.35 11.63
N GLU A 354 -2.95 -6.19 11.36
CA GLU A 354 -3.06 -5.01 12.23
C GLU A 354 -4.49 -4.51 12.39
N TYR A 355 -5.29 -4.55 11.32
CA TYR A 355 -6.68 -4.15 11.38
C TYR A 355 -7.52 -5.11 12.24
N ILE A 356 -7.29 -6.42 12.14
CA ILE A 356 -7.94 -7.41 13.02
C ILE A 356 -7.52 -7.17 14.48
N ASP A 357 -6.24 -6.90 14.73
CA ASP A 357 -5.75 -6.56 16.07
C ASP A 357 -6.39 -5.30 16.63
N MET A 358 -6.55 -4.28 15.79
CA MET A 358 -7.26 -3.06 16.14
C MET A 358 -8.72 -3.37 16.52
N GLN A 359 -9.44 -4.19 15.75
CA GLN A 359 -10.82 -4.58 16.09
C GLN A 359 -10.90 -5.36 17.41
N ILE A 360 -9.99 -6.31 17.64
CA ILE A 360 -9.94 -7.07 18.90
C ILE A 360 -9.68 -6.14 20.07
N ASN A 361 -8.74 -5.21 19.93
CA ASN A 361 -8.39 -4.27 20.98
C ASN A 361 -9.55 -3.28 21.25
N ASP A 362 -10.17 -2.76 20.20
CA ASP A 362 -11.30 -1.84 20.31
C ASP A 362 -12.48 -2.47 21.03
N GLU A 363 -12.76 -3.75 20.77
CA GLU A 363 -13.79 -4.48 21.49
C GLU A 363 -13.38 -4.74 22.95
N LYS A 364 -12.12 -5.10 23.23
CA LYS A 364 -11.62 -5.31 24.61
C LYS A 364 -11.68 -4.08 25.49
N MET A 365 -11.44 -2.91 24.91
CA MET A 365 -11.36 -1.63 25.63
C MET A 365 -12.74 -0.99 25.87
N LYS A 366 -13.80 -1.53 25.29
CA LYS A 366 -15.18 -1.14 25.61
C LYS A 366 -15.50 -1.41 27.08
N GLU A 367 -16.38 -0.60 27.66
CA GLU A 367 -16.91 -0.84 28.99
C GLU A 367 -17.60 -2.21 29.06
N LYS A 368 -17.52 -2.87 30.22
CA LYS A 368 -18.03 -4.24 30.41
C LYS A 368 -19.51 -4.40 30.02
N MET A 369 -20.31 -3.33 30.12
CA MET A 369 -21.74 -3.34 29.77
C MET A 369 -22.01 -3.37 28.27
N ILE A 370 -21.09 -2.87 27.43
CA ILE A 370 -21.24 -2.78 25.97
C ILE A 370 -20.25 -3.67 25.20
N ARG A 371 -19.43 -4.44 25.93
CA ARG A 371 -18.40 -5.32 25.38
C ARG A 371 -18.98 -6.65 24.94
N ASP A 372 -18.69 -7.06 23.71
CA ASP A 372 -19.04 -8.39 23.20
C ASP A 372 -17.86 -9.37 23.36
N ASP A 373 -17.86 -10.12 24.47
CA ASP A 373 -16.84 -11.14 24.76
C ASP A 373 -16.84 -12.31 23.75
N GLU A 374 -17.97 -12.56 23.08
CA GLU A 374 -18.05 -13.58 22.03
C GLU A 374 -17.39 -13.09 20.74
N LYS A 375 -17.62 -11.83 20.36
CA LYS A 375 -16.94 -11.18 19.23
C LYS A 375 -15.42 -11.23 19.40
N ILE A 376 -14.91 -10.96 20.61
CA ILE A 376 -13.47 -11.05 20.91
C ILE A 376 -12.94 -12.47 20.68
N ARG A 377 -13.65 -13.50 21.17
CA ARG A 377 -13.25 -14.91 20.98
C ARG A 377 -13.25 -15.30 19.51
N ASN A 378 -14.28 -14.91 18.76
CA ASN A 378 -14.41 -15.23 17.34
C ASN A 378 -13.31 -14.55 16.52
N LEU A 379 -13.09 -13.25 16.68
CA LEU A 379 -12.00 -12.53 16.00
C LEU A 379 -10.62 -13.11 16.33
N THR A 380 -10.40 -13.53 17.58
CA THR A 380 -9.12 -14.16 17.98
C THR A 380 -8.91 -15.50 17.26
N LYS A 381 -9.94 -16.33 17.13
CA LYS A 381 -9.88 -17.59 16.36
C LYS A 381 -9.65 -17.34 14.88
N GLU A 382 -10.37 -16.38 14.30
CA GLU A 382 -10.22 -16.00 12.89
C GLU A 382 -8.81 -15.48 12.59
N LYS A 383 -8.24 -14.67 13.49
CA LYS A 383 -6.85 -14.21 13.40
C LYS A 383 -5.86 -15.38 13.39
N GLN A 384 -6.05 -16.36 14.28
CA GLN A 384 -5.18 -17.54 14.32
C GLN A 384 -5.23 -18.33 13.01
N ALA A 385 -6.44 -18.60 12.50
CA ALA A 385 -6.64 -19.29 11.22
C ALA A 385 -6.01 -18.52 10.05
N TYR A 386 -6.13 -17.19 10.04
CA TYR A 386 -5.48 -16.31 9.06
C TYR A 386 -3.95 -16.46 9.08
N GLU A 387 -3.32 -16.38 10.25
CA GLU A 387 -1.86 -16.50 10.40
C GLU A 387 -1.35 -17.90 10.04
N GLU A 388 -2.10 -18.96 10.35
CA GLU A 388 -1.78 -20.33 9.94
C GLU A 388 -1.83 -20.51 8.43
N LYS A 389 -2.89 -20.00 7.79
CA LYS A 389 -3.04 -20.05 6.32
C LYS A 389 -1.91 -19.28 5.62
N LYS A 390 -1.51 -18.14 6.19
CA LYS A 390 -0.36 -17.35 5.70
C LYS A 390 0.96 -18.13 5.79
N LYS A 391 1.21 -18.85 6.90
CA LYS A 391 2.39 -19.72 7.05
C LYS A 391 2.41 -20.82 5.98
N LEU A 392 1.26 -21.44 5.69
CA LEU A 392 1.14 -22.44 4.64
C LEU A 392 1.46 -21.85 3.26
N LEU A 393 0.92 -20.67 2.95
CA LEU A 393 1.21 -19.97 1.69
C LEU A 393 2.70 -19.68 1.55
N ILE A 394 3.38 -19.17 2.58
CA ILE A 394 4.83 -18.92 2.56
C ILE A 394 5.60 -20.21 2.23
N LYS A 395 5.23 -21.34 2.85
CA LYS A 395 5.87 -22.64 2.60
C LYS A 395 5.71 -23.06 1.13
N THR A 396 4.50 -22.95 0.59
CA THR A 396 4.22 -23.25 -0.83
C THR A 396 5.00 -22.34 -1.78
N MET A 397 5.14 -21.06 -1.44
CA MET A 397 5.89 -20.09 -2.25
C MET A 397 7.41 -20.32 -2.23
N ALA A 398 7.97 -20.84 -1.13
CA ALA A 398 9.40 -21.14 -1.03
C ALA A 398 9.84 -22.34 -1.89
N SER A 399 8.90 -23.23 -2.25
CA SER A 399 9.19 -24.43 -3.05
C SER A 399 9.20 -24.20 -4.57
N SER A 400 8.95 -22.97 -5.04
CA SER A 400 8.80 -22.64 -6.47
C SER A 400 9.88 -21.68 -7.01
N SER A 401 10.19 -21.76 -8.31
CA SER A 401 11.35 -21.09 -8.93
C SER A 401 11.13 -19.58 -9.17
N PRO A 402 12.00 -18.67 -8.71
CA PRO A 402 11.68 -17.24 -8.49
C PRO A 402 11.25 -16.39 -9.71
N ARG A 403 11.75 -16.65 -10.93
CA ARG A 403 11.54 -15.74 -12.09
C ARG A 403 10.28 -15.98 -12.93
N LYS A 404 9.78 -17.22 -13.02
CA LYS A 404 8.46 -17.49 -13.66
C LYS A 404 7.30 -17.23 -12.69
N PHE A 405 7.61 -17.14 -11.40
CA PHE A 405 6.69 -17.00 -10.29
C PHE A 405 6.16 -15.56 -10.13
N GLU A 406 7.04 -14.55 -10.24
CA GLU A 406 6.70 -13.13 -10.06
C GLU A 406 5.58 -12.62 -10.99
N ASN A 407 5.63 -12.93 -12.30
CA ASN A 407 4.62 -12.50 -13.26
C ASN A 407 3.26 -13.18 -13.04
N SER A 408 3.25 -14.44 -12.56
CA SER A 408 2.01 -15.17 -12.27
C SER A 408 1.29 -14.57 -11.06
N HIS A 409 2.04 -14.08 -10.08
CA HIS A 409 1.49 -13.55 -8.83
C HIS A 409 0.84 -12.19 -9.03
N ILE A 410 1.42 -11.33 -9.87
CA ILE A 410 0.82 -10.03 -10.18
C ILE A 410 -0.52 -10.23 -10.91
N LYS A 411 -0.58 -11.15 -11.88
CA LYS A 411 -1.85 -11.48 -12.56
C LYS A 411 -2.88 -12.00 -11.56
N GLU A 412 -2.47 -12.85 -10.62
CA GLU A 412 -3.34 -13.35 -9.56
C GLU A 412 -3.87 -12.24 -8.65
N ILE A 413 -3.08 -11.20 -8.35
CA ILE A 413 -3.56 -10.03 -7.58
C ILE A 413 -4.71 -9.34 -8.31
N TYR A 414 -4.55 -9.10 -9.62
CA TYR A 414 -5.60 -8.47 -10.42
C TYR A 414 -6.86 -9.33 -10.50
N THR A 415 -6.72 -10.65 -10.73
CA THR A 415 -7.84 -11.59 -10.71
C THR A 415 -8.57 -11.57 -9.36
N ARG A 416 -7.83 -11.57 -8.25
CA ARG A 416 -8.42 -11.53 -6.91
C ARG A 416 -9.12 -10.20 -6.63
N LYS A 417 -8.50 -9.08 -7.00
CA LYS A 417 -9.11 -7.75 -6.93
C LYS A 417 -10.45 -7.72 -7.66
N GLU A 418 -10.48 -8.19 -8.91
CA GLU A 418 -11.71 -8.19 -9.72
C GLU A 418 -12.80 -9.04 -9.08
N LYS A 419 -12.45 -10.24 -8.60
CA LYS A 419 -13.40 -11.12 -7.91
C LYS A 419 -13.89 -10.57 -6.57
N LEU A 420 -13.03 -9.90 -5.81
CA LEU A 420 -13.42 -9.18 -4.59
C LEU A 420 -14.46 -8.08 -4.91
N CYS A 421 -14.26 -7.33 -5.98
CA CYS A 421 -15.19 -6.29 -6.43
C CYS A 421 -16.49 -6.84 -7.03
N SER A 422 -16.54 -8.14 -7.35
CA SER A 422 -17.72 -8.82 -7.93
C SER A 422 -18.41 -9.76 -6.94
N LEU A 423 -18.06 -9.73 -5.65
CA LEU A 423 -18.77 -10.47 -4.62
C LEU A 423 -20.24 -10.03 -4.55
N LYS A 424 -21.13 -10.98 -4.28
CA LYS A 424 -22.59 -10.81 -4.37
C LYS A 424 -23.11 -9.81 -3.34
N HIS A 425 -22.65 -9.95 -2.09
CA HIS A 425 -23.12 -9.16 -0.96
C HIS A 425 -22.23 -7.94 -0.73
N ASN A 426 -20.91 -8.13 -0.67
CA ASN A 426 -19.97 -7.07 -0.26
C ASN A 426 -19.15 -6.46 -1.42
N GLY A 427 -19.28 -6.99 -2.64
CA GLY A 427 -18.42 -6.59 -3.76
C GLY A 427 -18.60 -5.14 -4.18
N ARG A 428 -19.83 -4.62 -4.11
CA ARG A 428 -20.14 -3.22 -4.39
C ARG A 428 -19.38 -2.27 -3.45
N MET A 429 -19.41 -2.54 -2.15
CA MET A 429 -18.72 -1.71 -1.16
C MET A 429 -17.20 -1.72 -1.40
N LEU A 430 -16.61 -2.89 -1.66
CA LEU A 430 -15.19 -3.01 -1.98
C LEU A 430 -14.82 -2.24 -3.26
N LYS A 431 -15.68 -2.29 -4.28
CA LYS A 431 -15.49 -1.56 -5.54
C LYS A 431 -15.57 -0.04 -5.35
N ASP A 432 -16.55 0.44 -4.59
CA ASP A 432 -16.77 1.87 -4.34
C ASP A 432 -15.63 2.45 -3.48
N ALA A 433 -15.18 1.71 -2.45
CA ALA A 433 -14.04 2.07 -1.63
C ALA A 433 -12.75 2.15 -2.47
N LEU A 434 -12.49 1.13 -3.29
CA LEU A 434 -11.30 1.12 -4.16
C LEU A 434 -11.34 2.25 -5.21
N GLY A 435 -12.51 2.51 -5.79
CA GLY A 435 -12.71 3.60 -6.73
C GLY A 435 -12.33 4.95 -6.11
N THR A 436 -12.76 5.20 -4.88
CA THR A 436 -12.47 6.46 -4.16
C THR A 436 -10.97 6.64 -3.88
N ILE A 437 -10.25 5.55 -3.57
CA ILE A 437 -8.83 5.59 -3.23
C ILE A 437 -7.93 5.83 -4.46
N LEU A 438 -8.35 5.44 -5.66
CA LEU A 438 -7.50 5.47 -6.87
C LEU A 438 -7.54 6.79 -7.65
N PHE A 439 -8.42 7.72 -7.28
CA PHE A 439 -8.50 9.06 -7.87
C PHE A 439 -7.76 10.14 -7.06
N VAL A 440 -7.07 9.75 -5.98
CA VAL A 440 -6.19 10.58 -5.14
C VAL A 440 -4.74 10.23 -5.43
#